data_AF-A8MFP7-F1
#
_entry.id   AF-A8MFP7-F1
#
_cell.length_a   1.000
_cell.length_b   1.000
_cell.length_c   1.000
_cell.angle_alpha   90.00
_cell.angle_beta   90.00
_cell.angle_gamma   90.00
#
_symmetry.space_group_name_H-M   'P 1'
#
loop_
_entity.id
_entity.type
_entity.pdbx_description
1 polymer ?
#
loop_
_entity_poly.entity_id
_entity_poly.type
_entity_poly.pdbx_seq_one_letter_code
_entity_poly.pdbx_strand_id
1 'polypeptide(L)'
;MEDLYKNIEMFFEKLPISRNNMALKKAFIEEIDAEYEELKKENTEEESIRILKNEHQFIYEVNKMDGTPGLYLYSKGLTISDVGLVFDPSENEERFERAYQLLKELCDIDLCYQREKEDFKFDPSERLIIFALDRDRNYFGFIGDSGNLGESNIPIAYIRKEGIYGKVANNLKELLELALFYPYWYEFIQLRSSDKEYSLEMLERQWIQETPDFYEKQKELANALGINKNDHSLDILIENLRQKPSFIVSDLADDFHQFKYILGAFEEE
;
A
#
# COMPACT_ATOMS: atom_id res chain seq x y z
N MET A 1 8.77 -29.60 4.83
CA MET A 1 9.38 -28.28 5.10
C MET A 1 10.41 -27.87 4.07
N GLU A 2 11.39 -28.72 3.71
CA GLU A 2 12.45 -28.37 2.74
C GLU A 2 11.92 -27.83 1.39
N ASP A 3 10.91 -28.48 0.79
CA ASP A 3 10.27 -27.96 -0.43
C ASP A 3 9.64 -26.56 -0.25
N LEU A 4 9.05 -26.30 0.93
CA LEU A 4 8.38 -25.04 1.25
C LEU A 4 9.42 -23.93 1.34
N TYR A 5 10.51 -24.15 2.08
CA TYR A 5 11.63 -23.21 2.15
C TYR A 5 12.28 -23.00 0.80
N LYS A 6 12.43 -24.04 -0.02
CA LYS A 6 12.95 -23.89 -1.38
C LYS A 6 12.06 -22.99 -2.24
N ASN A 7 10.75 -23.11 -2.12
CA ASN A 7 9.81 -22.22 -2.81
C ASN A 7 9.92 -20.77 -2.31
N ILE A 8 10.08 -20.58 -0.99
CA ILE A 8 10.34 -19.27 -0.38
C ILE A 8 11.68 -18.71 -0.87
N GLU A 9 12.73 -19.52 -0.92
CA GLU A 9 14.04 -19.11 -1.42
C GLU A 9 13.94 -18.63 -2.87
N MET A 10 13.33 -19.46 -3.73
CA MET A 10 13.10 -19.14 -5.13
C MET A 10 12.20 -17.91 -5.34
N PHE A 11 11.32 -17.61 -4.38
CA PHE A 11 10.54 -16.37 -4.36
C PHE A 11 11.44 -15.16 -4.14
N PHE A 12 12.18 -15.17 -3.03
CA PHE A 12 12.99 -14.04 -2.61
C PHE A 12 14.22 -13.81 -3.51
N GLU A 13 14.71 -14.84 -4.20
CA GLU A 13 15.75 -14.72 -5.24
C GLU A 13 15.29 -13.90 -6.45
N LYS A 14 13.98 -13.85 -6.73
CA LYS A 14 13.41 -13.02 -7.81
C LYS A 14 13.14 -11.59 -7.38
N LEU A 15 13.16 -11.31 -6.07
CA LEU A 15 13.04 -9.95 -5.56
C LEU A 15 14.37 -9.22 -5.71
N PRO A 16 14.37 -7.89 -5.93
CA PRO A 16 15.59 -7.08 -5.85
C PRO A 16 16.30 -7.31 -4.52
N ILE A 17 17.63 -7.45 -4.55
CA ILE A 17 18.42 -7.60 -3.32
C ILE A 17 18.36 -6.27 -2.57
N SER A 18 17.51 -6.20 -1.55
CA SER A 18 17.38 -5.08 -0.64
C SER A 18 17.40 -5.57 0.80
N ARG A 19 17.83 -4.69 1.73
CA ARG A 19 17.75 -5.00 3.17
C ARG A 19 16.32 -5.34 3.60
N ASN A 20 15.33 -4.69 2.99
CA ASN A 20 13.91 -4.91 3.28
C ASN A 20 13.42 -6.29 2.81
N ASN A 21 13.82 -6.74 1.62
CA ASN A 21 13.42 -8.06 1.11
C ASN A 21 14.12 -9.20 1.89
N MET A 22 15.38 -9.00 2.31
CA MET A 22 16.06 -9.96 3.18
C MET A 22 15.43 -10.03 4.58
N ALA A 23 15.05 -8.88 5.15
CA ALA A 23 14.35 -8.82 6.43
C ALA A 23 12.96 -9.49 6.34
N LEU A 24 12.22 -9.23 5.26
CA LEU A 24 10.92 -9.84 5.01
C LEU A 24 11.02 -11.36 4.85
N LYS A 25 12.00 -11.84 4.07
CA LYS A 25 12.28 -13.27 3.94
C LYS A 25 12.49 -13.94 5.30
N LYS A 26 13.32 -13.31 6.12
CA LYS A 26 13.65 -13.83 7.44
C LYS A 26 12.40 -13.88 8.33
N ALA A 27 11.64 -12.79 8.42
CA ALA A 27 10.42 -12.72 9.21
C ALA A 27 9.39 -13.76 8.75
N PHE A 28 9.26 -13.96 7.45
CA PHE A 28 8.32 -14.93 6.89
C PHE A 28 8.73 -16.39 7.18
N ILE A 29 10.02 -16.72 7.11
CA ILE A 29 10.51 -18.02 7.54
C ILE A 29 10.23 -18.25 9.04
N GLU A 30 10.46 -17.23 9.88
CA GLU A 30 10.18 -17.31 11.31
C GLU A 30 8.69 -17.53 11.61
N GLU A 31 7.79 -16.92 10.83
CA GLU A 31 6.34 -17.12 10.93
C GLU A 31 5.93 -18.55 10.54
N ILE A 32 6.41 -19.03 9.39
CA ILE A 32 6.16 -20.40 8.90
C ILE A 32 6.66 -21.44 9.91
N ASP A 33 7.82 -21.20 10.52
CA ASP A 33 8.39 -22.08 11.56
C ASP A 33 7.52 -22.12 12.82
N ALA A 34 7.00 -20.96 13.24
CA ALA A 34 6.10 -20.88 14.39
C ALA A 34 4.78 -21.60 14.12
N GLU A 35 4.18 -21.41 12.95
CA GLU A 35 2.92 -22.07 12.57
C GLU A 35 3.12 -23.59 12.42
N TYR A 36 4.27 -24.03 11.88
CA TYR A 36 4.64 -25.44 11.81
C TYR A 36 4.74 -26.11 13.19
N GLU A 37 5.42 -25.47 14.15
CA GLU A 37 5.55 -26.01 15.50
C GLU A 37 4.22 -26.00 16.26
N GLU A 38 3.31 -25.08 15.96
CA GLU A 38 1.95 -25.10 16.51
C GLU A 38 1.14 -26.28 15.94
N LEU A 39 1.12 -26.44 14.62
CA LEU A 39 0.39 -27.51 13.94
C LEU A 39 0.85 -28.91 14.39
N LYS A 40 2.16 -29.07 14.62
CA LYS A 40 2.76 -30.32 15.13
C LYS A 40 2.28 -30.74 16.51
N LYS A 41 1.68 -29.84 17.30
CA LYS A 41 1.09 -30.21 18.61
C LYS A 41 -0.15 -31.08 18.45
N GLU A 42 -0.87 -30.93 17.33
CA GLU A 42 -2.17 -31.57 17.09
C GLU A 42 -2.16 -32.53 15.89
N ASN A 43 -1.17 -32.42 15.02
CA ASN A 43 -1.10 -33.14 13.75
C ASN A 43 0.22 -33.91 13.61
N THR A 44 0.26 -34.85 12.65
CA THR A 44 1.53 -35.46 12.24
C THR A 44 2.37 -34.43 11.49
N GLU A 45 3.68 -34.69 11.37
CA GLU A 45 4.59 -33.86 10.58
C GLU A 45 4.11 -33.73 9.12
N GLU A 46 3.73 -34.86 8.50
CA GLU A 46 3.22 -34.87 7.12
C GLU A 46 1.94 -34.06 6.94
N GLU A 47 1.01 -34.15 7.90
CA GLU A 47 -0.25 -33.41 7.87
C GLU A 47 -0.04 -31.92 8.12
N SER A 48 0.85 -31.56 9.05
CA SER A 48 1.23 -30.15 9.31
C SER A 48 1.85 -29.50 8.07
N ILE A 49 2.76 -30.22 7.40
CA ILE A 49 3.36 -29.77 6.13
C ILE A 49 2.30 -29.63 5.04
N ARG A 50 1.33 -30.55 4.97
CA ARG A 50 0.24 -30.49 3.99
C ARG A 50 -0.67 -29.28 4.23
N ILE A 51 -1.02 -29.01 5.49
CA ILE A 51 -1.82 -27.84 5.90
C ILE A 51 -1.07 -26.57 5.50
N LEU A 52 0.20 -26.42 5.90
CA LEU A 52 1.01 -25.26 5.53
C LEU A 52 1.14 -25.10 4.01
N LYS A 53 1.38 -26.18 3.25
CA LYS A 53 1.44 -26.13 1.78
C LYS A 53 0.12 -25.69 1.15
N ASN A 54 -1.02 -26.02 1.77
CA ASN A 54 -2.34 -25.60 1.31
C ASN A 54 -2.66 -24.16 1.72
N GLU A 55 -2.23 -23.74 2.91
CA GLU A 55 -2.45 -22.39 3.43
C GLU A 55 -1.54 -21.36 2.76
N HIS A 56 -0.31 -21.76 2.42
CA HIS A 56 0.73 -20.92 1.80
C HIS A 56 1.02 -21.36 0.37
N GLN A 57 -0.03 -21.58 -0.45
CA GLN A 57 0.18 -21.96 -1.85
C GLN A 57 0.99 -20.87 -2.58
N PHE A 58 2.25 -21.18 -2.87
CA PHE A 58 3.10 -20.40 -3.79
C PHE A 58 2.64 -20.71 -5.20
N ILE A 59 1.88 -19.81 -5.79
CA ILE A 59 1.48 -19.94 -7.18
C ILE A 59 2.47 -19.11 -8.01
N TYR A 60 3.24 -19.81 -8.85
CA TYR A 60 3.92 -19.17 -9.97
C TYR A 60 2.87 -18.98 -11.06
N GLU A 61 2.28 -17.79 -11.10
CA GLU A 61 1.28 -17.44 -12.08
C GLU A 61 1.87 -16.39 -13.03
N VAL A 62 1.57 -16.54 -14.32
CA VAL A 62 1.76 -15.44 -15.24
C VAL A 62 0.65 -14.45 -14.90
N ASN A 63 1.04 -13.25 -14.46
CA ASN A 63 0.14 -12.14 -14.25
C ASN A 63 -0.77 -12.04 -15.47
N LYS A 64 -2.07 -12.25 -15.25
CA LYS A 64 -3.04 -12.36 -16.33
C LYS A 64 -3.29 -11.02 -17.03
N MET A 65 -2.94 -9.90 -16.39
CA MET A 65 -3.11 -8.56 -16.96
C MET A 65 -2.02 -8.16 -17.94
N ASP A 66 -0.75 -8.45 -17.64
CA ASP A 66 0.39 -7.97 -18.44
C ASP A 66 1.26 -9.10 -18.99
N GLY A 67 0.93 -10.35 -18.69
CA GLY A 67 1.70 -11.51 -19.13
C GLY A 67 3.05 -11.66 -18.43
N THR A 68 3.33 -10.89 -17.39
CA THR A 68 4.59 -10.97 -16.64
C THR A 68 4.55 -12.15 -15.68
N PRO A 69 5.60 -12.99 -15.61
CA PRO A 69 5.64 -14.05 -14.61
C PRO A 69 5.80 -13.43 -13.21
N GLY A 70 4.76 -13.53 -12.38
CA GLY A 70 4.78 -13.10 -10.99
C GLY A 70 4.80 -14.32 -10.04
N LEU A 71 5.31 -14.13 -8.84
CA LEU A 71 5.24 -15.18 -7.82
C LEU A 71 4.38 -14.67 -6.68
N TYR A 72 3.26 -15.35 -6.45
CA TYR A 72 2.21 -14.92 -5.54
C TYR A 72 2.25 -15.77 -4.28
N LEU A 73 2.27 -15.11 -3.13
CA LEU A 73 2.01 -15.73 -1.83
C LEU A 73 0.58 -15.42 -1.41
N TYR A 74 -0.25 -16.45 -1.37
CA TYR A 74 -1.59 -16.39 -0.81
C TYR A 74 -1.55 -16.83 0.64
N SER A 75 -2.03 -15.98 1.55
CA SER A 75 -2.32 -16.34 2.95
C SER A 75 -3.54 -15.57 3.42
N LYS A 76 -4.61 -16.27 3.83
CA LYS A 76 -5.81 -15.71 4.52
C LYS A 76 -6.27 -14.33 3.99
N GLY A 77 -6.56 -14.22 2.69
CA GLY A 77 -7.09 -13.00 2.07
C GLY A 77 -6.06 -11.92 1.74
N LEU A 78 -4.77 -12.24 1.86
CA LEU A 78 -3.64 -11.42 1.45
C LEU A 78 -2.97 -12.08 0.23
N THR A 79 -2.77 -11.31 -0.84
CA THR A 79 -1.87 -11.71 -1.93
C THR A 79 -0.68 -10.75 -1.94
N ILE A 80 0.48 -11.25 -1.52
CA ILE A 80 1.75 -10.54 -1.69
C ILE A 80 2.35 -11.03 -3.00
N SER A 81 2.61 -10.10 -3.93
CA SER A 81 3.46 -10.38 -5.09
C SER A 81 4.82 -9.74 -4.91
N ASP A 82 5.77 -10.17 -5.72
CA ASP A 82 7.07 -9.53 -5.92
C ASP A 82 6.99 -8.06 -6.41
N VAL A 83 5.79 -7.62 -6.77
CA VAL A 83 5.52 -6.31 -7.37
C VAL A 83 4.64 -5.39 -6.53
N GLY A 84 3.88 -5.86 -5.53
CA GLY A 84 3.01 -5.01 -4.72
C GLY A 84 1.80 -5.73 -4.14
N LEU A 85 0.87 -4.95 -3.58
CA LEU A 85 -0.36 -5.43 -2.95
C LEU A 85 -1.33 -5.96 -4.02
N VAL A 86 -1.67 -7.24 -3.95
CA VAL A 86 -2.59 -7.86 -4.89
C VAL A 86 -3.88 -8.21 -4.14
N PHE A 87 -5.01 -7.75 -4.67
CA PHE A 87 -6.31 -8.24 -4.25
C PHE A 87 -6.50 -9.65 -4.76
N ASP A 88 -7.11 -10.51 -3.95
CA ASP A 88 -7.41 -11.89 -4.31
C ASP A 88 -8.23 -11.96 -5.62
N PRO A 89 -7.65 -12.41 -6.75
CA PRO A 89 -8.33 -12.48 -8.03
C PRO A 89 -9.31 -13.67 -8.14
N SER A 90 -9.49 -14.44 -7.06
CA SER A 90 -10.43 -15.58 -7.04
C SER A 90 -11.90 -15.17 -7.17
N GLU A 91 -12.22 -13.88 -6.98
CA GLU A 91 -13.54 -13.32 -7.27
C GLU A 91 -13.50 -12.29 -8.41
N ASN A 92 -13.75 -12.77 -9.64
CA ASN A 92 -14.15 -11.98 -10.81
C ASN A 92 -13.13 -10.91 -11.26
N GLU A 93 -12.17 -11.33 -12.10
CA GLU A 93 -11.14 -10.50 -12.76
C GLU A 93 -11.68 -9.20 -13.37
N GLU A 94 -12.87 -9.22 -13.98
CA GLU A 94 -13.50 -8.02 -14.54
C GLU A 94 -13.89 -7.00 -13.46
N ARG A 95 -14.36 -7.48 -12.30
CA ARG A 95 -14.72 -6.64 -11.16
C ARG A 95 -13.48 -6.00 -10.55
N PHE A 96 -12.39 -6.75 -10.47
CA PHE A 96 -11.11 -6.23 -10.00
C PHE A 96 -10.56 -5.16 -10.93
N GLU A 97 -10.46 -5.46 -12.24
CA GLU A 97 -9.96 -4.52 -13.24
C GLU A 97 -10.78 -3.23 -13.21
N ARG A 98 -12.11 -3.36 -13.12
CA ARG A 98 -13.00 -2.21 -12.98
C ARG A 98 -12.72 -1.38 -11.73
N ALA A 99 -12.55 -2.03 -10.57
CA ALA A 99 -12.23 -1.33 -9.33
C ALA A 99 -10.86 -0.64 -9.39
N TYR A 100 -9.85 -1.27 -10.00
CA TYR A 100 -8.54 -0.67 -10.20
C TYR A 100 -8.60 0.55 -11.13
N GLN A 101 -9.30 0.47 -12.26
CA GLN A 101 -9.49 1.62 -13.15
C GLN A 101 -10.19 2.77 -12.43
N LEU A 102 -11.19 2.48 -11.60
CA LEU A 102 -11.88 3.49 -10.79
C LEU A 102 -10.97 4.10 -9.71
N LEU A 103 -10.09 3.32 -9.07
CA LEU A 103 -9.10 3.85 -8.12
C LEU A 103 -8.17 4.86 -8.81
N LYS A 104 -7.71 4.53 -10.01
CA LYS A 104 -6.85 5.41 -10.80
C LYS A 104 -7.58 6.67 -11.23
N GLU A 105 -8.82 6.53 -11.69
CA GLU A 105 -9.62 7.65 -12.22
C GLU A 105 -10.12 8.60 -11.11
N LEU A 106 -10.59 8.07 -9.98
CA LEU A 106 -11.24 8.88 -8.93
C LEU A 106 -10.27 9.34 -7.85
N CYS A 107 -9.32 8.50 -7.49
CA CYS A 107 -8.47 8.69 -6.31
C CYS A 107 -7.04 9.09 -6.67
N ASP A 108 -6.70 9.15 -7.96
CA ASP A 108 -5.32 9.26 -8.44
C ASP A 108 -4.43 8.19 -7.79
N ILE A 109 -4.86 6.93 -7.63
CA ILE A 109 -4.04 5.86 -7.06
C ILE A 109 -3.71 4.83 -8.14
N ASP A 110 -2.47 4.85 -8.61
CA ASP A 110 -1.91 3.91 -9.57
C ASP A 110 -1.08 2.85 -8.83
N LEU A 111 -1.67 1.66 -8.63
CA LEU A 111 -1.01 0.55 -7.97
C LEU A 111 0.24 0.13 -8.74
N CYS A 112 1.37 0.01 -8.04
CA CYS A 112 2.63 -0.43 -8.62
C CYS A 112 2.56 -1.94 -8.84
N TYR A 113 2.38 -2.38 -10.10
CA TYR A 113 2.43 -3.80 -10.48
C TYR A 113 3.72 -4.22 -11.17
N GLN A 114 4.62 -3.29 -11.48
CA GLN A 114 5.88 -3.59 -12.18
C GLN A 114 7.03 -2.75 -11.60
N ARG A 115 7.84 -3.35 -10.72
CA ARG A 115 9.01 -2.69 -10.10
C ARG A 115 10.12 -2.31 -11.08
N GLU A 116 10.22 -2.97 -12.23
CA GLU A 116 11.37 -2.87 -13.15
C GLU A 116 11.53 -1.51 -13.86
N LYS A 117 10.65 -0.53 -13.62
CA LYS A 117 10.71 0.79 -14.28
C LYS A 117 10.93 1.98 -13.34
N GLU A 118 11.12 1.76 -12.05
CA GLU A 118 11.08 2.86 -11.09
C GLU A 118 12.33 2.87 -10.21
N ASP A 119 13.32 3.64 -10.67
CA ASP A 119 14.44 4.09 -9.84
C ASP A 119 13.87 4.99 -8.73
N PHE A 120 13.48 4.39 -7.60
CA PHE A 120 13.10 5.14 -6.41
C PHE A 120 14.26 6.08 -6.05
N LYS A 121 13.97 7.38 -5.93
CA LYS A 121 15.00 8.41 -5.70
C LYS A 121 15.34 8.61 -4.21
N PHE A 122 14.85 7.74 -3.34
CA PHE A 122 14.96 7.90 -1.90
C PHE A 122 15.26 6.58 -1.20
N ASP A 123 15.94 6.68 -0.05
CA ASP A 123 16.22 5.55 0.85
C ASP A 123 15.45 5.74 2.16
N PRO A 124 14.50 4.84 2.49
CA PRO A 124 13.77 4.89 3.76
C PRO A 124 14.60 4.24 4.90
N SER A 125 14.67 4.89 6.07
CA SER A 125 15.37 4.37 7.25
C SER A 125 14.68 3.16 7.89
N GLU A 126 13.38 3.01 7.67
CA GLU A 126 12.55 1.88 8.11
C GLU A 126 12.11 1.04 6.90
N ARG A 127 11.57 -0.14 7.18
CA ARG A 127 10.99 -1.01 6.15
C ARG A 127 9.77 -0.34 5.54
N LEU A 128 9.97 0.36 4.44
CA LEU A 128 8.90 0.98 3.66
C LEU A 128 8.61 0.13 2.42
N ILE A 129 7.33 -0.21 2.21
CA ILE A 129 6.87 -1.00 1.07
C ILE A 129 5.99 -0.11 0.20
N ILE A 130 6.54 0.43 -0.89
CA ILE A 130 5.78 1.20 -1.87
C ILE A 130 4.80 0.27 -2.58
N PHE A 131 3.53 0.67 -2.64
CA PHE A 131 2.46 -0.10 -3.28
C PHE A 131 1.69 0.67 -4.34
N ALA A 132 1.75 2.01 -4.31
CA ALA A 132 1.06 2.83 -5.29
C ALA A 132 1.75 4.17 -5.51
N LEU A 133 1.32 4.84 -6.57
CA LEU A 133 1.74 6.17 -6.92
C LEU A 133 0.53 7.05 -7.19
N ASP A 134 0.71 8.35 -7.03
CA ASP A 134 -0.28 9.30 -7.54
C ASP A 134 -0.03 9.73 -8.99
N ARG A 135 -0.92 10.56 -9.53
CA ARG A 135 -0.80 11.16 -10.87
C ARG A 135 0.51 11.95 -11.08
N ASP A 136 1.01 12.57 -10.01
CA ASP A 136 2.25 13.36 -9.98
C ASP A 136 3.47 12.48 -9.66
N ARG A 137 3.23 11.16 -9.57
CA ARG A 137 4.21 10.12 -9.36
C ARG A 137 4.89 10.22 -7.98
N ASN A 138 4.21 10.79 -7.00
CA ASN A 138 4.48 10.65 -5.57
C ASN A 138 4.13 9.24 -5.12
N TYR A 139 4.64 8.81 -3.96
CA TYR A 139 4.63 7.42 -3.53
C TYR A 139 3.71 7.22 -2.33
N PHE A 140 2.93 6.16 -2.37
CA PHE A 140 2.26 5.58 -1.20
C PHE A 140 2.97 4.30 -0.78
N GLY A 141 3.22 4.16 0.52
CA GLY A 141 3.89 2.96 1.04
C GLY A 141 3.45 2.58 2.42
N PHE A 142 3.53 1.30 2.75
CA PHE A 142 3.34 0.83 4.12
C PHE A 142 4.59 1.04 4.95
N ILE A 143 4.42 1.46 6.20
CA ILE A 143 5.49 1.67 7.18
C ILE A 143 5.59 0.42 8.06
N GLY A 144 6.77 -0.20 8.08
CA GLY A 144 7.11 -1.36 8.91
C GLY A 144 6.82 -2.70 8.25
N ASP A 145 5.60 -2.91 7.76
CA ASP A 145 5.16 -4.19 7.19
C ASP A 145 4.13 -4.01 6.06
N SER A 146 3.62 -5.08 5.45
CA SER A 146 2.57 -4.99 4.41
C SER A 146 1.17 -5.05 4.99
N GLY A 147 0.26 -4.18 4.55
CA GLY A 147 -1.15 -4.16 4.99
C GLY A 147 -2.14 -4.75 4.01
N ASN A 148 -3.38 -4.93 4.47
CA ASN A 148 -4.55 -5.28 3.67
C ASN A 148 -5.73 -4.34 3.97
N LEU A 149 -6.89 -4.57 3.36
CA LEU A 149 -8.12 -3.82 3.64
C LEU A 149 -8.79 -4.17 4.97
N GLY A 150 -8.27 -5.17 5.69
CA GLY A 150 -8.72 -5.49 7.03
C GLY A 150 -8.32 -4.43 8.05
N GLU A 151 -8.59 -4.71 9.31
CA GLU A 151 -8.32 -3.80 10.44
C GLU A 151 -6.85 -3.85 10.91
N SER A 152 -5.94 -4.32 10.06
CA SER A 152 -4.50 -4.31 10.37
C SER A 152 -4.04 -2.86 10.51
N ASN A 153 -3.57 -2.48 11.69
CA ASN A 153 -3.09 -1.13 11.99
C ASN A 153 -1.67 -0.91 11.43
N ILE A 154 -1.54 -0.96 10.10
CA ILE A 154 -0.29 -0.83 9.37
C ILE A 154 -0.26 0.54 8.68
N PRO A 155 0.52 1.51 9.22
CA PRO A 155 0.49 2.89 8.76
C PRO A 155 0.87 3.08 7.30
N ILE A 156 0.27 4.09 6.67
CA ILE A 156 0.55 4.48 5.30
C ILE A 156 1.36 5.77 5.27
N ALA A 157 2.53 5.72 4.64
CA ALA A 157 3.32 6.87 4.25
C ALA A 157 2.85 7.44 2.91
N TYR A 158 2.97 8.75 2.78
CA TYR A 158 2.96 9.46 1.52
C TYR A 158 4.27 10.23 1.37
N ILE A 159 4.92 10.09 0.21
CA ILE A 159 6.23 10.68 -0.08
C ILE A 159 6.16 11.39 -1.42
N ARG A 160 6.45 12.68 -1.41
CA ARG A 160 6.56 13.49 -2.61
C ARG A 160 7.96 13.44 -3.18
N LYS A 161 8.03 13.54 -4.51
CA LYS A 161 9.30 13.63 -5.24
C LYS A 161 10.12 14.87 -4.88
N GLU A 162 9.47 15.95 -4.45
CA GLU A 162 10.12 17.20 -4.05
C GLU A 162 10.69 17.15 -2.62
N GLY A 163 10.76 15.97 -2.00
CA GLY A 163 11.39 15.82 -0.71
C GLY A 163 10.48 16.10 0.47
N ILE A 164 9.17 15.83 0.35
CA ILE A 164 8.21 16.02 1.44
C ILE A 164 7.58 14.67 1.80
N TYR A 165 7.48 14.32 3.09
CA TYR A 165 6.88 13.04 3.50
C TYR A 165 6.07 13.12 4.79
N GLY A 166 5.18 12.15 5.00
CA GLY A 166 4.45 12.01 6.26
C GLY A 166 3.60 10.75 6.31
N LYS A 167 3.04 10.46 7.48
CA LYS A 167 2.01 9.42 7.65
C LYS A 167 0.65 10.03 7.30
N VAL A 168 -0.09 9.42 6.36
CA VAL A 168 -1.40 9.93 5.91
C VAL A 168 -2.58 9.11 6.42
N ALA A 169 -2.36 7.82 6.73
CA ALA A 169 -3.39 6.92 7.27
C ALA A 169 -2.78 5.92 8.25
N ASN A 170 -3.59 5.35 9.15
CA ASN A 170 -3.14 4.27 10.04
C ASN A 170 -3.24 2.88 9.39
N ASN A 171 -3.98 2.77 8.29
CA ASN A 171 -4.16 1.53 7.53
C ASN A 171 -4.63 1.85 6.09
N LEU A 172 -4.65 0.84 5.23
CA LEU A 172 -5.05 0.99 3.83
C LEU A 172 -6.52 1.39 3.69
N LYS A 173 -7.41 0.86 4.55
CA LYS A 173 -8.83 1.20 4.52
C LYS A 173 -9.05 2.68 4.75
N GLU A 174 -8.43 3.27 5.77
CA GLU A 174 -8.48 4.71 6.06
C GLU A 174 -7.98 5.55 4.88
N LEU A 175 -6.90 5.13 4.22
CA LEU A 175 -6.40 5.81 3.01
C LEU A 175 -7.45 5.81 1.90
N LEU A 176 -8.07 4.65 1.63
CA LEU A 176 -9.04 4.53 0.54
C LEU A 176 -10.35 5.24 0.85
N GLU A 177 -10.79 5.24 2.12
CA GLU A 177 -11.93 6.06 2.56
C GLU A 177 -11.63 7.55 2.37
N LEU A 178 -10.43 8.00 2.73
CA LEU A 178 -9.98 9.37 2.49
C LEU A 178 -9.97 9.69 0.99
N ALA A 179 -9.25 8.92 0.19
CA ALA A 179 -9.03 9.21 -1.22
C ALA A 179 -10.33 9.13 -2.06
N LEU A 180 -11.23 8.20 -1.73
CA LEU A 180 -12.48 8.03 -2.48
C LEU A 180 -13.54 9.09 -2.14
N PHE A 181 -13.68 9.44 -0.86
CA PHE A 181 -14.72 10.37 -0.42
C PHE A 181 -14.24 11.82 -0.28
N TYR A 182 -12.93 12.03 -0.27
CA TYR A 182 -12.28 13.33 -0.20
C TYR A 182 -11.09 13.37 -1.19
N PRO A 183 -11.33 13.22 -2.51
CA PRO A 183 -10.23 13.15 -3.48
C PRO A 183 -9.37 14.42 -3.52
N TYR A 184 -9.90 15.55 -3.05
CA TYR A 184 -9.22 16.83 -2.85
C TYR A 184 -8.40 16.92 -1.55
N TRP A 185 -8.14 15.80 -0.86
CA TRP A 185 -7.47 15.78 0.44
C TRP A 185 -6.09 16.45 0.41
N TYR A 186 -5.40 16.38 -0.72
CA TYR A 186 -4.07 16.96 -0.87
C TYR A 186 -4.12 18.48 -1.01
N GLU A 187 -5.02 19.00 -1.85
CA GLU A 187 -5.32 20.43 -1.97
C GLU A 187 -5.80 21.00 -0.63
N PHE A 188 -6.56 20.22 0.14
CA PHE A 188 -6.95 20.59 1.51
C PHE A 188 -5.72 20.80 2.42
N ILE A 189 -4.71 19.93 2.37
CA ILE A 189 -3.45 20.12 3.13
C ILE A 189 -2.77 21.42 2.70
N GLN A 190 -2.60 21.63 1.39
CA GLN A 190 -1.92 22.82 0.84
C GLN A 190 -2.63 24.13 1.20
N LEU A 191 -3.95 24.14 1.11
CA LEU A 191 -4.74 25.33 1.45
C LEU A 191 -4.72 25.60 2.95
N ARG A 192 -4.74 24.56 3.79
CA ARG A 192 -4.64 24.70 5.24
C ARG A 192 -3.31 25.30 5.69
N SER A 193 -2.23 25.03 4.96
CA SER A 193 -0.94 25.70 5.18
C SER A 193 -0.86 27.12 4.65
N SER A 194 -1.84 27.56 3.85
CA SER A 194 -1.90 28.93 3.35
C SER A 194 -2.93 29.73 4.14
N ASP A 195 -2.69 31.02 4.39
CA ASP A 195 -3.68 31.93 4.98
C ASP A 195 -4.88 32.24 4.06
N LYS A 196 -5.14 31.41 3.04
CA LYS A 196 -6.22 31.61 2.08
C LYS A 196 -7.52 31.04 2.63
N GLU A 197 -8.61 31.80 2.48
CA GLU A 197 -9.95 31.29 2.73
C GLU A 197 -10.32 30.21 1.72
N TYR A 198 -10.84 29.08 2.21
CA TYR A 198 -11.37 27.99 1.39
C TYR A 198 -12.60 27.36 2.07
N SER A 199 -13.43 26.69 1.28
CA SER A 199 -14.50 25.82 1.79
C SER A 199 -14.36 24.42 1.17
N LEU A 200 -14.68 23.40 1.96
CA LEU A 200 -14.65 22.00 1.48
C LEU A 200 -15.64 21.80 0.32
N GLU A 201 -16.80 22.47 0.36
CA GLU A 201 -17.79 22.44 -0.71
C GLU A 201 -17.23 22.98 -2.04
N MET A 202 -16.35 23.97 -2.00
CA MET A 202 -15.72 24.51 -3.21
C MET A 202 -14.76 23.49 -3.83
N LEU A 203 -13.92 22.86 -3.01
CA LEU A 203 -12.98 21.81 -3.45
C LEU A 203 -13.71 20.61 -4.05
N GLU A 204 -14.76 20.14 -3.36
CA GLU A 204 -15.59 19.04 -3.83
C GLU A 204 -16.22 19.36 -5.19
N ARG A 205 -16.80 20.56 -5.35
CA ARG A 205 -17.40 20.99 -6.63
C ARG A 205 -16.40 21.06 -7.76
N GLN A 206 -15.17 21.53 -7.51
CA GLN A 206 -14.12 21.57 -8.52
C GLN A 206 -13.79 20.16 -9.02
N TRP A 207 -13.60 19.22 -8.11
CA TRP A 207 -13.27 17.83 -8.47
C TRP A 207 -14.40 17.14 -9.23
N ILE A 208 -15.65 17.31 -8.78
CA ILE A 208 -16.82 16.71 -9.43
C ILE A 208 -17.02 17.25 -10.85
N GLN A 209 -16.77 18.55 -11.08
CA GLN A 209 -16.92 19.15 -12.41
C GLN A 209 -15.95 18.56 -13.43
N GLU A 210 -14.77 18.11 -12.98
CA GLU A 210 -13.73 17.52 -13.81
C GLU A 210 -13.95 16.02 -14.06
N THR A 211 -14.85 15.37 -13.29
CA THR A 211 -15.05 13.92 -13.32
C THR A 211 -16.50 13.55 -13.68
N PRO A 212 -16.77 13.14 -14.94
CA PRO A 212 -18.09 12.68 -15.36
C PRO A 212 -18.58 11.49 -14.52
N ASP A 213 -19.85 11.52 -14.14
CA ASP A 213 -20.54 10.47 -13.38
C ASP A 213 -19.86 10.12 -12.03
N PHE A 214 -19.17 11.10 -11.42
CA PHE A 214 -18.38 10.94 -10.20
C PHE A 214 -19.10 10.12 -9.12
N TYR A 215 -20.33 10.50 -8.75
CA TYR A 215 -21.06 9.83 -7.67
C TYR A 215 -21.46 8.38 -7.99
N GLU A 216 -21.72 8.07 -9.26
CA GLU A 216 -22.04 6.70 -9.69
C GLU A 216 -20.79 5.82 -9.59
N LYS A 217 -19.67 6.32 -10.12
CA LYS A 217 -18.37 5.66 -10.05
C LYS A 217 -17.86 5.52 -8.61
N GLN A 218 -18.04 6.55 -7.78
CA GLN A 218 -17.68 6.52 -6.37
C GLN A 218 -18.44 5.41 -5.64
N LYS A 219 -19.77 5.32 -5.86
CA LYS A 219 -20.60 4.28 -5.27
C LYS A 219 -20.20 2.88 -5.77
N GLU A 220 -19.91 2.74 -7.06
CA GLU A 220 -19.43 1.49 -7.65
C GLU A 220 -18.14 1.02 -6.97
N LEU A 221 -17.16 1.90 -6.85
CA LEU A 221 -15.88 1.60 -6.22
C LEU A 221 -16.03 1.31 -4.72
N ALA A 222 -16.82 2.10 -3.99
CA ALA A 222 -17.08 1.86 -2.57
C ALA A 222 -17.66 0.45 -2.33
N ASN A 223 -18.62 0.04 -3.15
CA ASN A 223 -19.21 -1.30 -3.09
C ASN A 223 -18.21 -2.41 -3.49
N ALA A 224 -17.34 -2.14 -4.44
CA ALA A 224 -16.31 -3.09 -4.86
C ALA A 224 -15.29 -3.34 -3.73
N LEU A 225 -14.88 -2.28 -3.03
CA LEU A 225 -13.90 -2.33 -1.94
C LEU A 225 -14.51 -2.65 -0.58
N GLY A 226 -15.84 -2.62 -0.44
CA GLY A 226 -16.52 -2.83 0.84
C GLY A 226 -16.26 -1.71 1.86
N ILE A 227 -15.99 -0.49 1.38
CA ILE A 227 -15.69 0.68 2.22
C ILE A 227 -16.87 1.66 2.24
N ASN A 228 -16.98 2.43 3.31
CA ASN A 228 -18.03 3.44 3.48
C ASN A 228 -17.40 4.80 3.74
N LYS A 229 -18.17 5.87 3.53
CA LYS A 229 -17.72 7.21 3.88
C LYS A 229 -17.48 7.29 5.39
N ASN A 230 -16.31 7.81 5.74
CA ASN A 230 -15.97 8.17 7.11
C ASN A 230 -15.90 9.68 7.22
N ASP A 231 -16.85 10.29 7.93
CA ASP A 231 -16.94 11.75 8.05
C ASP A 231 -15.75 12.37 8.80
N HIS A 232 -14.91 11.54 9.45
CA HIS A 232 -13.70 11.95 10.16
C HIS A 232 -12.39 11.74 9.38
N SER A 233 -12.44 11.28 8.12
CA SER A 233 -11.21 10.99 7.35
C SER A 233 -10.24 12.19 7.26
N LEU A 234 -10.75 13.41 7.09
CA LEU A 234 -9.91 14.62 7.06
C LEU A 234 -9.32 14.96 8.44
N ASP A 235 -10.03 14.68 9.52
CA ASP A 235 -9.50 14.88 10.88
C ASP A 235 -8.39 13.88 11.17
N ILE A 236 -8.62 12.61 10.83
CA ILE A 236 -7.63 11.51 10.94
C ILE A 236 -6.37 11.82 10.13
N LEU A 237 -6.53 12.31 8.89
CA LEU A 237 -5.41 12.76 8.06
C LEU A 237 -4.57 13.80 8.81
N ILE A 238 -5.21 14.81 9.40
CA ILE A 238 -4.51 15.90 10.08
C ILE A 238 -3.83 15.43 11.36
N GLU A 239 -4.46 14.53 12.10
CA GLU A 239 -3.83 13.88 13.26
C GLU A 239 -2.61 13.06 12.84
N ASN A 240 -2.71 12.27 11.77
CA ASN A 240 -1.60 11.49 11.23
C ASN A 240 -0.45 12.38 10.75
N LEU A 241 -0.77 13.50 10.09
CA LEU A 241 0.20 14.50 9.65
C LEU A 241 0.78 15.33 10.79
N ARG A 242 0.25 15.29 12.01
CA ARG A 242 0.87 15.90 13.21
C ARG A 242 1.80 14.94 13.93
N GLN A 243 1.60 13.64 13.76
CA GLN A 243 2.43 12.64 14.40
C GLN A 243 3.77 12.53 13.68
N LYS A 244 4.84 12.95 14.37
CA LYS A 244 6.20 12.77 13.85
C LYS A 244 6.39 11.31 13.40
N PRO A 245 6.67 11.07 12.11
CA PRO A 245 6.78 9.73 11.57
C PRO A 245 7.95 9.00 12.22
N SER A 246 7.78 7.70 12.47
CA SER A 246 8.84 6.82 12.96
C SER A 246 9.93 6.61 11.89
N PHE A 247 9.54 6.71 10.62
CA PHE A 247 10.43 6.55 9.48
C PHE A 247 11.04 7.88 9.04
N ILE A 248 12.25 7.82 8.48
CA ILE A 248 12.96 8.93 7.85
C ILE A 248 13.14 8.58 6.37
N VAL A 249 13.03 9.58 5.51
CA VAL A 249 13.28 9.46 4.08
C VAL A 249 14.45 10.38 3.71
N SER A 250 15.46 9.84 3.07
CA SER A 250 16.64 10.59 2.60
C SER A 250 16.72 10.54 1.07
N ASP A 251 17.24 11.62 0.47
CA ASP A 251 17.57 11.63 -0.97
C ASP A 251 18.77 10.70 -1.23
N LEU A 252 18.69 9.86 -2.26
CA LEU A 252 19.81 9.01 -2.68
C LEU A 252 20.92 9.80 -3.41
N ALA A 253 20.58 10.96 -3.99
CA ALA A 253 21.53 11.79 -4.72
C ALA A 253 22.32 12.75 -3.81
N ASP A 254 21.85 12.96 -2.58
CA ASP A 254 22.47 13.84 -1.60
C ASP A 254 22.33 13.23 -0.21
N ASP A 255 23.38 12.54 0.24
CA ASP A 255 23.48 11.85 1.54
C ASP A 255 23.15 12.76 2.75
N PHE A 256 23.13 14.09 2.55
CA PHE A 256 22.86 15.08 3.59
C PHE A 256 21.47 15.73 3.47
N HIS A 257 20.72 15.49 2.39
CA HIS A 257 19.38 16.05 2.22
C HIS A 257 18.30 15.11 2.75
N GLN A 258 17.89 15.35 4.00
CA GLN A 258 16.71 14.71 4.56
C GLN A 258 15.45 15.38 4.01
N PHE A 259 14.48 14.56 3.60
CA PHE A 259 13.19 15.07 3.19
C PHE A 259 12.55 15.83 4.36
N LYS A 260 11.78 16.87 4.04
CA LYS A 260 11.02 17.64 5.02
C LYS A 260 9.75 16.90 5.41
N TYR A 261 9.44 16.94 6.69
CA TYR A 261 8.16 16.45 7.18
C TYR A 261 7.01 17.34 6.69
N ILE A 262 5.88 16.75 6.26
CA ILE A 262 4.74 17.50 5.67
C ILE A 262 4.35 18.71 6.51
N LEU A 263 4.12 18.59 7.81
CA LEU A 263 3.80 19.76 8.64
C LEU A 263 5.03 20.56 9.10
N GLY A 264 6.20 19.93 9.21
CA GLY A 264 7.44 20.67 9.47
C GLY A 264 7.82 21.64 8.34
N ALA A 265 7.35 21.37 7.11
CA ALA A 265 7.47 22.28 5.98
C ALA A 265 6.51 23.48 6.04
N PHE A 266 5.43 23.40 6.84
CA PHE A 266 4.40 24.43 6.93
C PHE A 266 4.44 25.24 8.24
N GLU A 267 5.13 24.76 9.28
CA GLU A 267 5.28 25.48 10.56
C GLU A 267 6.57 26.33 10.63
N GLU A 268 7.46 26.27 9.62
CA GLU A 268 8.75 26.99 9.59
C GLU A 268 8.74 28.29 8.74
N GLU A 269 7.59 28.75 8.24
CA GLU A 269 7.40 30.08 7.58
C GLU A 269 6.67 31.08 8.50
#